data_AF-A0A9Q0Y8G4-F1
#
_entry.id   AF-A0A9Q0Y8G4-F1
#
_cell.length_a   1.000
_cell.length_b   1.000
_cell.length_c   1.000
_cell.angle_alpha   90.00
_cell.angle_beta   90.00
_cell.angle_gamma   90.00
#
_symmetry.space_group_name_H-M   'P 1'
#
loop_
_entity.id
_entity.type
_entity.pdbx_description
1 polymer ?
#
loop_
_entity_poly.entity_id
_entity_poly.type
_entity_poly.pdbx_seq_one_letter_code
_entity_poly.pdbx_strand_id
1 'polypeptide(L)'
;MAVVGIRLTEINRLALSKILFVTSWLCTLLGFILFAGGLYIKLHIESKIRLIEGYNSNILLIALVVAGGFLIFIDLIGGKLIYNIGNISRRRRLAPILLLFLLFLALLNLILFSTGTMCFIHQNHLRNSFHEGLLRAMSKYSENDTVKVEIDTLQIEFTCCGNEGYEDWFDIQWINSIYLNLDDKRVRR
;
A
#
# COMPACT_ATOMS: atom_id res chain seq x y z
N MET A 1 26.02 30.79 2.32
CA MET A 1 24.60 30.64 2.72
C MET A 1 24.53 29.86 4.02
N ALA A 2 24.34 30.57 5.15
CA ALA A 2 24.17 29.97 6.47
C ALA A 2 22.69 29.66 6.66
N VAL A 3 22.29 28.45 6.29
CA VAL A 3 20.90 27.99 6.47
C VAL A 3 20.74 27.59 7.94
N VAL A 4 20.06 28.48 8.68
CA VAL A 4 19.48 28.27 10.02
C VAL A 4 20.47 28.27 11.19
N GLY A 5 20.66 29.46 11.78
CA GLY A 5 21.40 29.68 13.03
C GLY A 5 20.57 29.39 14.28
N ILE A 6 20.09 28.16 14.47
CA ILE A 6 19.52 27.76 15.76
C ILE A 6 20.67 27.34 16.67
N ARG A 7 21.01 28.18 17.68
CA ARG A 7 21.95 27.81 18.74
C ARG A 7 21.28 26.84 19.72
N LEU A 8 21.10 25.58 19.32
CA LEU A 8 20.67 24.53 20.25
C LEU A 8 21.79 24.25 21.28
N THR A 9 21.42 24.16 22.55
CA THR A 9 22.28 23.65 23.63
C THR A 9 22.64 22.18 23.40
N GLU A 10 23.79 21.71 23.89
CA GLU A 10 24.22 20.31 23.71
C GLU A 10 23.20 19.29 24.25
N ILE A 11 22.50 19.62 25.34
CA ILE A 11 21.42 18.79 25.91
C ILE A 11 20.28 18.62 24.89
N ASN A 12 19.81 19.72 24.29
CA ASN A 12 18.71 19.68 23.34
C ASN A 12 19.10 18.95 22.05
N ARG A 13 20.37 19.02 21.65
CA ARG A 13 20.90 18.28 20.49
C ARG A 13 20.93 16.78 20.73
N LEU A 14 21.34 16.35 21.93
CA LEU A 14 21.32 14.94 22.31
C LEU A 14 19.90 14.40 22.41
N ALA A 15 18.96 15.17 22.97
CA ALA A 15 17.55 14.80 23.00
C ALA A 15 16.97 14.65 21.59
N LEU A 16 17.20 15.62 20.70
CA LEU A 16 16.75 15.58 19.31
C LEU A 16 17.34 14.39 18.55
N SER A 17 18.63 14.10 18.71
CA SER A 17 19.30 12.96 18.09
C SER A 17 18.71 11.62 18.55
N LYS A 18 18.35 11.49 19.84
CA LYS A 18 17.70 10.29 20.37
C LYS A 18 16.28 10.12 19.81
N ILE A 19 15.50 11.20 19.74
CA ILE A 19 14.16 11.18 19.15
C ILE A 19 14.24 10.75 17.69
N LEU A 20 15.08 11.39 16.88
CA LEU A 20 15.27 11.06 15.46
C LEU A 20 15.73 9.61 15.26
N PHE A 21 16.61 9.10 16.12
CA PHE A 21 17.04 7.71 16.08
C PHE A 21 15.87 6.75 16.34
N VAL A 22 15.09 6.98 17.39
CA VAL A 22 13.91 6.15 17.72
C VAL A 22 12.88 6.21 16.59
N THR A 23 12.58 7.41 16.08
CA THR A 23 11.64 7.60 14.97
C THR A 23 12.10 6.88 13.71
N SER A 24 13.39 6.96 13.36
CA SER A 24 13.95 6.27 12.18
C SER A 24 13.85 4.74 12.29
N TRP A 25 14.05 4.18 13.49
CA TRP A 25 13.85 2.74 13.73
C TRP A 25 12.38 2.32 13.63
N LEU A 26 11.45 3.12 14.17
CA LEU A 26 10.02 2.87 14.02
C LEU A 26 9.61 2.92 12.54
N CYS A 27 10.09 3.88 11.79
CA CYS A 27 9.81 3.99 10.36
C CYS A 27 10.44 2.86 9.54
N THR A 28 11.61 2.37 9.94
CA THR A 28 12.21 1.15 9.35
C THR A 28 11.27 -0.05 9.52
N LEU A 29 10.69 -0.25 10.71
CA LEU A 29 9.73 -1.33 10.97
C LEU A 29 8.47 -1.17 10.10
N LEU A 30 7.94 0.06 9.99
CA LEU A 30 6.81 0.35 9.10
C LEU A 30 7.17 0.09 7.63
N GLY A 31 8.38 0.44 7.20
CA GLY A 31 8.90 0.14 5.88
C GLY A 31 8.94 -1.36 5.60
N PHE A 32 9.37 -2.18 6.57
CA PHE A 32 9.32 -3.65 6.45
C PHE A 32 7.89 -4.18 6.31
N ILE A 33 6.94 -3.63 7.07
CA ILE A 33 5.52 -4.00 6.94
C ILE A 33 5.00 -3.66 5.54
N LEU A 34 5.32 -2.47 5.02
CA LEU A 34 4.93 -2.06 3.67
C LEU A 34 5.59 -2.92 2.58
N PHE A 35 6.87 -3.23 2.72
CA PHE A 35 7.61 -4.07 1.77
C PHE A 35 7.06 -5.50 1.75
N ALA A 36 6.89 -6.11 2.93
CA ALA A 36 6.37 -7.46 3.06
C ALA A 36 4.90 -7.54 2.61
N GLY A 37 4.07 -6.56 3.00
CA GLY A 37 2.69 -6.46 2.56
C GLY A 37 2.59 -6.27 1.05
N GLY A 38 3.42 -5.40 0.46
CA GLY A 38 3.48 -5.20 -0.98
C GLY A 38 3.90 -6.46 -1.74
N LEU A 39 4.89 -7.19 -1.23
CA LEU A 39 5.31 -8.47 -1.80
C LEU A 39 4.22 -9.53 -1.69
N TYR A 40 3.56 -9.62 -0.54
CA TYR A 40 2.45 -10.55 -0.30
C TYR A 40 1.30 -10.30 -1.27
N ILE A 41 0.86 -9.04 -1.41
CA ILE A 41 -0.21 -8.68 -2.33
C ILE A 41 0.19 -8.99 -3.78
N LYS A 42 1.44 -8.68 -4.16
CA LYS A 42 1.94 -9.00 -5.50
C LYS A 42 1.97 -10.49 -5.80
N LEU A 43 2.35 -11.33 -4.84
CA LEU A 43 2.48 -12.77 -5.07
C LEU A 43 1.14 -13.52 -4.98
N HIS A 44 0.25 -13.11 -4.07
CA HIS A 44 -0.95 -13.89 -3.75
C HIS A 44 -2.27 -13.24 -4.18
N ILE A 45 -2.30 -11.93 -4.39
CA ILE A 45 -3.55 -11.15 -4.54
C ILE A 45 -3.60 -10.38 -5.87
N GLU A 46 -2.52 -10.38 -6.66
CA GLU A 46 -2.44 -9.62 -7.92
C GLU A 46 -3.57 -9.96 -8.90
N SER A 47 -3.88 -11.26 -9.09
CA SER A 47 -4.98 -11.70 -9.95
C SER A 47 -6.34 -11.17 -9.49
N LYS A 48 -6.57 -11.15 -8.18
CA LYS A 48 -7.84 -10.71 -7.57
C LYS A 48 -8.05 -9.21 -7.70
N ILE A 49 -6.97 -8.40 -7.68
CA ILE A 49 -7.05 -6.95 -7.85
C ILE A 49 -7.33 -6.57 -9.31
N ARG A 50 -6.94 -7.40 -10.28
CA ARG A 50 -7.22 -7.15 -11.71
C ARG A 50 -8.71 -7.10 -12.03
N LEU A 51 -9.55 -7.72 -11.21
CA LEU A 51 -11.01 -7.66 -11.30
C LEU A 51 -11.57 -6.24 -11.10
N ILE A 52 -10.83 -5.33 -10.44
CA ILE A 52 -11.26 -3.96 -10.23
C ILE A 52 -10.88 -3.12 -11.45
N GLU A 53 -11.84 -2.92 -12.34
CA GLU A 53 -11.66 -2.13 -13.57
C GLU A 53 -11.13 -0.72 -13.26
N GLY A 54 -10.06 -0.33 -13.96
CA GLY A 54 -9.42 0.98 -13.83
C GLY A 54 -8.19 1.02 -12.91
N TYR A 55 -7.81 -0.10 -12.30
CA TYR A 55 -6.63 -0.18 -11.43
C TYR A 55 -5.46 -0.89 -12.11
N ASN A 56 -4.40 -0.16 -12.43
CA ASN A 56 -3.17 -0.72 -13.02
C ASN A 56 -2.33 -1.38 -11.91
N SER A 57 -2.83 -2.51 -11.40
CA SER A 57 -2.34 -3.20 -10.20
C SER A 57 -0.84 -3.46 -10.24
N ASN A 58 -0.30 -3.84 -11.40
CA ASN A 58 1.13 -4.14 -11.55
C ASN A 58 2.02 -2.93 -11.26
N ILE A 59 1.69 -1.75 -11.79
CA ILE A 59 2.50 -0.54 -11.61
C ILE A 59 2.48 -0.13 -10.13
N LEU A 60 1.30 -0.16 -9.52
CA LEU A 60 1.14 0.22 -8.12
C LEU A 60 1.87 -0.73 -7.17
N LEU A 61 1.72 -2.04 -7.37
CA LEU A 61 2.35 -3.06 -6.51
C LEU A 61 3.87 -3.05 -6.64
N ILE A 62 4.40 -2.86 -7.85
CA ILE A 62 5.84 -2.69 -8.06
C ILE A 62 6.33 -1.41 -7.38
N ALA A 63 5.61 -0.29 -7.55
CA ALA A 63 5.97 0.98 -6.91
C ALA A 63 5.97 0.86 -5.38
N LEU A 64 5.00 0.16 -4.79
CA LEU A 64 4.90 -0.06 -3.34
C LEU A 64 6.10 -0.87 -2.80
N VAL A 65 6.47 -1.95 -3.48
CA VAL A 65 7.63 -2.78 -3.10
C VAL A 65 8.93 -1.99 -3.23
N VAL A 66 9.14 -1.28 -4.34
CA VAL A 66 10.35 -0.47 -4.56
C VAL A 66 10.44 0.67 -3.55
N ALA A 67 9.33 1.39 -3.31
CA ALA A 67 9.28 2.48 -2.34
C ALA A 67 9.54 1.97 -0.92
N GLY A 68 8.92 0.86 -0.51
CA GLY A 68 9.15 0.24 0.80
C GLY A 68 10.61 -0.17 1.01
N GLY A 69 11.22 -0.82 0.01
CA GLY A 69 12.63 -1.20 0.04
C GLY A 69 13.57 0.01 0.11
N PHE A 70 13.26 1.07 -0.64
CA PHE A 70 14.03 2.31 -0.64
C PHE A 70 13.95 3.05 0.69
N LEU A 71 12.77 3.10 1.32
CA LEU A 71 12.58 3.69 2.65
C LEU A 71 13.40 2.96 3.71
N ILE A 72 13.34 1.62 3.74
CA ILE A 72 14.16 0.81 4.65
C ILE A 72 15.65 1.12 4.47
N PHE A 73 16.13 1.17 3.22
CA PHE A 73 17.53 1.45 2.93
C PHE A 73 17.97 2.83 3.43
N ILE A 74 17.17 3.87 3.15
CA ILE A 74 17.46 5.24 3.59
C ILE A 74 17.41 5.36 5.11
N ASP A 75 16.39 4.80 5.77
CA ASP A 75 16.25 4.88 7.22
C ASP A 75 17.37 4.12 7.94
N LEU A 76 17.84 2.98 7.43
CA LEU A 76 19.00 2.28 8.00
C LEU A 76 20.29 3.10 7.91
N ILE A 77 20.53 3.76 6.77
CA ILE A 77 21.66 4.68 6.61
C ILE A 77 21.49 5.88 7.54
N GLY A 78 20.27 6.40 7.65
CA GLY A 78 19.85 7.45 8.58
C GLY A 78 20.17 7.13 10.03
N GLY A 79 19.67 6.01 10.53
CA GLY A 79 19.91 5.54 11.89
C GLY A 79 21.40 5.33 12.19
N LYS A 80 22.15 4.70 11.27
CA LYS A 80 23.61 4.53 11.42
C LYS A 80 24.35 5.86 11.44
N LEU A 81 23.92 6.82 10.62
CA LEU A 81 24.51 8.15 10.59
C LEU A 81 24.20 8.90 11.88
N ILE A 82 22.95 8.91 12.36
CA ILE A 82 22.53 9.51 13.64
C ILE A 82 23.31 8.93 14.82
N TYR A 83 23.52 7.61 14.84
CA TYR A 83 24.34 6.95 15.86
C TYR A 83 25.79 7.46 15.86
N ASN A 84 26.39 7.56 14.67
CA ASN A 84 27.78 8.02 14.52
C ASN A 84 27.98 9.51 14.84
N ILE A 85 26.92 10.34 14.71
CA ILE A 85 26.96 11.77 15.04
C ILE A 85 27.19 12.01 16.53
N GLY A 86 26.83 11.06 17.40
CA GLY A 86 27.12 11.12 18.84
C GLY A 86 28.61 11.31 19.16
N ASN A 87 29.50 10.99 18.22
CA ASN A 87 30.94 11.14 18.39
C ASN A 87 31.44 12.52 17.88
N ILE A 88 31.91 13.36 18.82
CA ILE A 88 32.21 14.79 18.64
C ILE A 88 33.31 15.06 17.58
N SER A 89 34.21 14.10 17.33
CA SER A 89 35.42 14.28 16.51
C SER A 89 35.19 14.38 14.99
N ARG A 90 34.15 13.75 14.43
CA ARG A 90 33.88 13.76 12.97
C ARG A 90 32.87 14.82 12.51
N ARG A 91 32.23 15.54 13.44
CA ARG A 91 31.05 16.37 13.19
C ARG A 91 31.36 17.68 12.44
N ARG A 92 32.52 18.32 12.66
CA ARG A 92 32.81 19.68 12.15
C ARG A 92 32.99 19.77 10.63
N ARG A 93 33.53 18.75 9.97
CA ARG A 93 33.87 18.81 8.53
C ARG A 93 32.70 18.46 7.61
N LEU A 94 31.71 17.71 8.12
CA LEU A 94 30.56 17.19 7.36
C LEU A 94 29.20 17.72 7.85
N ALA A 95 29.19 18.62 8.85
CA ALA A 95 27.98 19.17 9.46
C ALA A 95 26.90 19.68 8.47
N PRO A 96 27.20 20.45 7.42
CA PRO A 96 26.15 20.96 6.54
C PRO A 96 25.51 19.86 5.68
N ILE A 97 26.31 18.92 5.17
CA ILE A 97 25.84 17.79 4.35
C ILE A 97 24.98 16.84 5.20
N LEU A 98 25.44 16.60 6.42
CA LEU A 98 24.76 15.80 7.43
C LEU A 98 23.39 16.39 7.81
N LEU A 99 23.32 17.70 8.02
CA LEU A 99 22.08 18.41 8.35
C LEU A 99 21.08 18.33 7.19
N LEU A 100 21.53 18.54 5.96
CA LEU A 100 20.67 18.42 4.78
C LEU A 100 20.09 17.00 4.66
N PHE A 101 20.93 15.97 4.86
CA PHE A 101 20.49 14.58 4.82
C PHE A 101 19.48 14.26 5.93
N LEU A 102 19.69 14.75 7.16
CA LEU A 102 18.74 14.57 8.26
C LEU A 102 17.40 15.28 8.02
N LEU A 103 17.43 16.48 7.43
CA LEU A 103 16.20 17.19 7.06
C LEU A 103 15.42 16.45 5.96
N PHE A 104 16.14 15.92 4.96
CA PHE A 104 15.54 15.09 3.93
C PHE A 104 14.91 13.82 4.50
N LEU A 105 15.63 13.14 5.41
CA LEU A 105 15.12 11.97 6.13
C LEU A 105 13.86 12.30 6.93
N ALA A 106 13.85 13.41 7.66
CA ALA A 106 12.69 13.84 8.43
C ALA A 106 11.49 14.14 7.53
N LEU A 107 11.69 14.77 6.37
CA LEU A 107 10.64 15.03 5.39
C LEU A 107 10.03 13.74 4.85
N LEU A 108 10.87 12.76 4.46
CA LEU A 108 10.38 11.46 3.97
C LEU A 108 9.54 10.74 5.02
N ASN A 109 9.97 10.78 6.28
CA ASN A 109 9.23 10.17 7.39
C ASN A 109 7.88 10.86 7.66
N LEU A 110 7.80 12.18 7.50
CA LEU A 110 6.52 12.90 7.59
C LEU A 110 5.57 12.54 6.44
N ILE A 111 6.09 12.37 5.22
CA ILE A 111 5.30 11.91 4.07
C ILE A 111 4.76 10.51 4.35
N LEU A 112 5.62 9.59 4.80
CA LEU A 112 5.22 8.22 5.13
C LEU A 112 4.11 8.19 6.19
N PHE A 113 4.27 8.97 7.26
CA PHE A 113 3.25 9.09 8.30
C PHE A 113 1.92 9.61 7.74
N SER A 114 1.98 10.64 6.88
CA SER A 114 0.80 11.22 6.22
C SER A 114 0.12 10.23 5.27
N THR A 115 0.89 9.41 4.54
CA THR A 115 0.34 8.35 3.69
C THR A 115 -0.36 7.28 4.53
N GLY A 116 0.24 6.88 5.67
CA GLY A 116 -0.37 5.92 6.59
C GLY A 116 -1.70 6.41 7.16
N THR A 117 -1.77 7.68 7.58
CA THR A 117 -3.02 8.27 8.08
C THR A 117 -4.07 8.41 6.99
N MET A 118 -3.68 8.81 5.78
CA MET A 118 -4.59 8.85 4.63
C MET A 118 -5.17 7.48 4.31
N CYS A 119 -4.36 6.42 4.34
CA CYS A 119 -4.84 5.05 4.14
C CYS A 119 -5.91 4.67 5.17
N PHE A 120 -5.68 5.01 6.44
CA PHE A 120 -6.63 4.75 7.52
C PHE A 120 -7.95 5.51 7.33
N ILE A 121 -7.88 6.80 6.98
CA ILE A 121 -9.07 7.63 6.73
C ILE A 121 -9.88 7.11 5.52
N HIS A 122 -9.20 6.67 4.46
CA HIS A 122 -9.84 6.20 3.23
C HIS A 122 -10.24 4.72 3.26
N GLN A 123 -10.10 4.01 4.39
CA GLN A 123 -10.43 2.58 4.48
C GLN A 123 -11.88 2.27 4.06
N ASN A 124 -12.83 3.12 4.46
CA ASN A 124 -14.24 2.95 4.08
C ASN A 124 -14.47 3.16 2.58
N HIS A 125 -13.79 4.15 1.99
CA HIS A 125 -13.88 4.38 0.55
C HIS A 125 -13.31 3.19 -0.22
N LEU A 126 -12.19 2.63 0.22
CA LEU A 126 -11.62 1.43 -0.37
C LEU A 126 -12.63 0.28 -0.34
N ARG A 127 -13.25 0.01 0.82
CA ARG A 127 -14.26 -1.04 0.93
C ARG A 127 -15.41 -0.86 -0.06
N ASN A 128 -15.93 0.35 -0.22
CA ASN A 128 -17.01 0.63 -1.17
C ASN A 128 -16.54 0.44 -2.62
N SER A 129 -15.32 0.88 -2.96
CA SER A 129 -14.75 0.65 -4.28
C SER A 129 -14.54 -0.83 -4.58
N PHE A 130 -14.16 -1.64 -3.58
CA PHE A 130 -14.08 -3.10 -3.72
C PHE A 130 -15.46 -3.71 -3.95
N HIS A 131 -16.47 -3.29 -3.19
CA HIS A 131 -17.85 -3.77 -3.34
C HIS A 131 -18.40 -3.46 -4.75
N GLU A 132 -18.30 -2.21 -5.20
CA GLU A 132 -18.74 -1.84 -6.56
C GLU A 132 -17.92 -2.53 -7.65
N GLY A 133 -16.61 -2.66 -7.45
CA GLY A 133 -15.71 -3.33 -8.39
C GLY A 133 -16.04 -4.81 -8.55
N LEU A 134 -16.28 -5.53 -7.45
CA LEU A 134 -16.64 -6.93 -7.47
C LEU A 134 -18.02 -7.13 -8.12
N LEU A 135 -19.00 -6.29 -7.81
CA LEU A 135 -20.32 -6.35 -8.43
C LEU A 135 -20.25 -6.15 -9.96
N ARG A 136 -19.43 -5.20 -10.43
CA ARG A 136 -19.17 -4.99 -11.87
C ARG A 136 -18.40 -6.14 -12.52
N ALA A 137 -17.51 -6.81 -11.78
CA ALA A 137 -16.84 -8.00 -12.29
C ALA A 137 -17.82 -9.17 -12.40
N MET A 138 -18.69 -9.38 -11.40
CA MET A 138 -19.71 -10.41 -11.42
C MET A 138 -20.71 -10.24 -12.57
N SER A 139 -21.06 -9.01 -12.96
CA SER A 139 -21.94 -8.79 -14.12
C SER A 139 -21.32 -9.25 -15.45
N LYS A 140 -19.99 -9.36 -15.54
CA LYS A 140 -19.26 -9.87 -16.72
C LYS A 140 -18.94 -11.36 -16.62
N TYR A 141 -19.40 -12.04 -15.56
CA TYR A 141 -19.08 -13.44 -15.30
C TYR A 141 -19.49 -14.38 -16.43
N SER A 142 -20.67 -14.16 -17.05
CA SER A 142 -21.19 -15.04 -18.11
C SER A 142 -20.53 -14.80 -19.47
N GLU A 143 -19.93 -13.64 -19.68
CA GLU A 143 -19.38 -13.18 -20.96
C GLU A 143 -17.86 -13.36 -21.07
N ASN A 144 -17.13 -13.27 -19.95
CA ASN A 144 -15.68 -13.30 -19.93
C ASN A 144 -15.14 -14.47 -19.09
N ASP A 145 -14.60 -15.48 -19.79
CA ASP A 145 -14.01 -16.67 -19.16
C ASP A 145 -12.87 -16.35 -18.18
N THR A 146 -12.12 -15.27 -18.42
CA THR A 146 -11.02 -14.87 -17.51
C THR A 146 -11.59 -14.37 -16.19
N VAL A 147 -12.62 -13.51 -16.25
CA VAL A 147 -13.30 -12.97 -15.07
C VAL A 147 -14.00 -14.09 -14.31
N LYS A 148 -14.60 -15.06 -15.02
CA LYS A 148 -15.18 -16.26 -14.42
C LYS A 148 -14.17 -17.03 -13.58
N VAL A 149 -13.01 -17.38 -14.16
CA VAL A 149 -11.96 -18.12 -13.45
C VAL A 149 -11.45 -17.35 -12.23
N GLU A 150 -11.27 -16.03 -12.35
CA GLU A 150 -10.82 -15.18 -11.25
C GLU A 150 -11.85 -15.10 -10.11
N ILE A 151 -13.14 -14.96 -10.42
CA ILE A 151 -14.22 -14.95 -9.42
C ILE A 151 -14.37 -16.32 -8.75
N ASP A 152 -14.38 -17.41 -9.52
CA ASP A 152 -14.48 -18.77 -8.98
C ASP A 152 -13.30 -19.07 -8.03
N THR A 153 -12.07 -18.70 -8.43
CA THR A 153 -10.87 -18.86 -7.59
C THR A 153 -10.98 -18.06 -6.31
N LEU A 154 -11.44 -16.80 -6.38
CA LEU A 154 -11.63 -15.94 -5.22
C LEU A 154 -12.64 -16.55 -4.24
N GLN A 155 -13.80 -17.00 -4.73
CA GLN A 155 -14.87 -17.57 -3.91
C GLN A 155 -14.46 -18.90 -3.26
N ILE A 156 -13.76 -19.77 -3.99
CA ILE A 156 -13.27 -21.05 -3.45
C ILE A 156 -12.20 -20.81 -2.37
N GLU A 157 -11.23 -19.93 -2.62
CA GLU A 157 -10.12 -19.69 -1.69
C GLU A 157 -10.58 -19.02 -0.39
N PHE A 158 -11.54 -18.10 -0.47
CA PHE A 158 -12.12 -17.42 0.70
C PHE A 158 -13.36 -18.10 1.27
N THR A 159 -13.81 -19.20 0.67
CA THR A 159 -15.02 -19.93 1.09
C THR A 159 -16.25 -19.02 1.19
N CYS A 160 -16.41 -18.11 0.24
CA CYS A 160 -17.51 -17.14 0.16
C CYS A 160 -18.30 -17.30 -1.14
N CYS A 161 -19.47 -16.66 -1.25
CA CYS A 161 -20.31 -16.70 -2.45
C CYS A 161 -21.03 -15.37 -2.63
N GLY A 162 -20.90 -14.78 -3.81
CA GLY A 162 -21.41 -13.44 -4.13
C GLY A 162 -20.52 -12.32 -3.59
N ASN A 163 -21.06 -11.11 -3.57
CA ASN A 163 -20.41 -9.90 -3.06
C ASN A 163 -20.85 -9.62 -1.61
N GLU A 164 -22.16 -9.55 -1.34
CA GLU A 164 -22.72 -9.56 0.02
C GLU A 164 -23.24 -10.94 0.41
N GLY A 165 -23.70 -11.73 -0.57
CA GLY A 165 -24.16 -13.09 -0.34
C GLY A 165 -24.53 -13.82 -1.62
N TYR A 166 -24.89 -15.09 -1.48
CA TYR A 166 -25.25 -15.93 -2.63
C TYR A 166 -26.46 -15.39 -3.42
N GLU A 167 -27.28 -14.53 -2.79
CA GLU A 167 -28.45 -13.90 -3.39
C GLU A 167 -28.10 -12.96 -4.55
N ASP A 168 -26.88 -12.40 -4.57
CA ASP A 168 -26.40 -11.54 -5.66
C ASP A 168 -26.44 -12.26 -7.02
N TRP A 169 -26.27 -13.58 -7.02
CA TRP A 169 -26.35 -14.40 -8.23
C TRP A 169 -27.78 -14.57 -8.77
N PHE A 170 -28.81 -14.21 -8.01
CA PHE A 170 -30.19 -14.22 -8.50
C PHE A 170 -30.53 -12.98 -9.31
N ASP A 171 -29.83 -11.88 -9.07
CA ASP A 171 -29.99 -10.62 -9.79
C ASP A 171 -29.03 -10.52 -10.99
N ILE A 172 -27.96 -11.31 -10.99
CA ILE A 172 -26.93 -11.32 -12.03
C ILE A 172 -27.13 -12.52 -12.97
N GLN A 173 -27.18 -12.26 -14.28
CA GLN A 173 -27.19 -13.33 -15.27
C GLN A 173 -25.81 -14.00 -15.39
N TRP A 174 -25.62 -15.09 -14.65
CA TRP A 174 -24.37 -15.87 -14.64
C TRP A 174 -24.33 -16.98 -15.69
N ILE A 175 -25.47 -17.34 -16.31
CA ILE A 175 -25.54 -18.30 -17.42
C ILE A 175 -25.38 -17.54 -18.74
N ASN A 176 -24.45 -18.00 -19.58
CA ASN A 176 -24.24 -17.43 -20.91
C ASN A 176 -25.50 -17.62 -21.79
N SER A 177 -25.90 -16.58 -22.51
CA SER A 177 -27.10 -16.55 -23.35
C SER A 177 -27.12 -17.63 -24.43
N ILE A 178 -25.96 -18.13 -24.86
CA ILE A 178 -25.83 -19.24 -25.82
C ILE A 178 -26.50 -20.52 -25.29
N TYR A 179 -26.58 -20.70 -23.97
CA TYR A 179 -27.21 -21.86 -23.34
C TYR A 179 -28.68 -21.62 -22.96
N LEU A 180 -29.17 -20.40 -23.08
CA LEU A 180 -30.52 -20.04 -22.71
C LEU A 180 -31.45 -20.13 -23.92
N ASN A 181 -32.53 -20.92 -23.80
CA ASN A 181 -33.61 -20.90 -24.77
C ASN A 181 -34.50 -19.66 -24.51
N LEU A 182 -34.14 -18.54 -25.14
CA LEU A 182 -34.85 -17.26 -25.01
C LEU A 182 -36.26 -17.25 -25.66
N ASP A 183 -36.64 -18.34 -26.34
CA ASP A 183 -38.00 -18.53 -26.88
C ASP A 183 -38.97 -19.10 -25.85
N ASP A 184 -38.47 -19.72 -24.77
CA ASP A 184 -39.31 -20.16 -23.65
C ASP A 184 -39.67 -18.96 -22.76
N LYS A 185 -40.97 -18.70 -22.61
CA LYS A 185 -41.51 -17.60 -21.79
C LYS A 185 -41.12 -17.68 -20.31
N ARG A 186 -40.70 -18.85 -19.81
CA ARG A 186 -40.23 -19.02 -18.43
C ARG A 186 -38.79 -18.55 -18.21
N VAL A 187 -38.03 -18.36 -19.29
CA VAL A 187 -36.60 -18.01 -19.25
C VAL A 187 -36.38 -16.51 -19.44
N ARG A 188 -37.28 -15.81 -20.15
CA ARG A 188 -37.25 -14.34 -20.23
C ARG A 188 -37.61 -13.76 -18.87
N ARG A 189 -36.62 -13.18 -18.20
CA ARG A 189 -36.79 -12.34 -17.02
C ARG A 189 -36.49 -10.89 -17.38
#